data_AF-A0A653NLS2-F1
#
_entry.id   AF-A0A653NLS2-F1
#
_cell.length_a   1.000
_cell.length_b   1.000
_cell.length_c   1.000
_cell.angle_alpha   90.00
_cell.angle_beta   90.00
_cell.angle_gamma   90.00
#
_symmetry.space_group_name_H-M   'P 1'
#
loop_
_entity.id
_entity.type
_entity.pdbx_description
1 polymer ?
#
loop_
_entity_poly.entity_id
_entity_poly.type
_entity_poly.pdbx_seq_one_letter_code
_entity_poly.pdbx_strand_id
1 'polypeptide(L)'
;MVDTNSGVKDGYLWIKATLDASSDDNWFKTSRVHSKARISFPMYTETRLKVAHLPAYNTFWLNNGDSNDRDEIDIIEINSKPACGENTEYPWQMNSQYFIVKEGNTERNKGPWSTKKLSKGNTRKDVAWNEDYHVFGAWWKDAHTVQFYLNGEPAGSVVSRQPFTLEQELIWDLWTQDSPWVCGLPEKEELLDDSRNTMKVDWVRTWKLVSE
;
A
#
# COMPACT_ATOMS: atom_id res chain seq x y z
N MET A 1 -5.94 9.81 12.29
CA MET A 1 -4.60 9.25 12.51
C MET A 1 -4.12 9.64 13.90
N VAL A 2 -3.54 8.72 14.67
CA VAL A 2 -2.93 8.97 15.99
C VAL A 2 -1.54 8.31 16.03
N ASP A 3 -0.60 8.92 16.75
CA ASP A 3 0.78 8.45 16.88
C ASP A 3 0.89 7.14 17.68
N THR A 4 0.00 6.95 18.66
CA THR A 4 -0.08 5.75 19.50
C THR A 4 -0.51 4.47 18.78
N ASN A 5 -1.01 4.56 17.54
CA ASN A 5 -1.45 3.42 16.75
C ASN A 5 -0.39 2.89 15.78
N SER A 6 0.87 3.25 15.98
CA SER A 6 2.01 2.59 15.35
C SER A 6 3.19 2.45 16.30
N GLY A 7 4.11 1.54 15.96
CA GLY A 7 5.33 1.33 16.73
C GLY A 7 6.14 0.17 16.19
N VAL A 8 7.24 -0.16 16.87
CA VAL A 8 8.10 -1.30 16.51
C VAL A 8 8.17 -2.26 17.68
N LYS A 9 7.88 -3.53 17.44
CA LYS A 9 7.97 -4.61 18.43
C LYS A 9 8.11 -5.96 17.74
N ASP A 10 8.78 -6.91 18.39
CA ASP A 10 8.86 -8.31 17.94
C ASP A 10 9.36 -8.48 16.50
N GLY A 11 10.27 -7.58 16.07
CA GLY A 11 10.90 -7.63 14.75
C GLY A 11 10.11 -6.95 13.62
N TYR A 12 8.97 -6.31 13.89
CA TYR A 12 8.19 -5.61 12.86
C TYR A 12 7.76 -4.21 13.30
N LEU A 13 7.64 -3.31 12.31
CA LEU A 13 6.79 -2.12 12.40
C LEU A 13 5.33 -2.58 12.37
N TRP A 14 4.49 -2.02 13.24
CA TRP A 14 3.05 -2.26 13.23
C TRP A 14 2.26 -0.97 13.07
N ILE A 15 1.13 -1.07 12.39
CA ILE A 15 0.09 -0.04 12.30
C ILE A 15 -1.23 -0.72 12.66
N LYS A 16 -1.87 -0.26 13.72
CA LYS A 16 -3.07 -0.89 14.29
C LYS A 16 -4.29 -0.01 14.14
N ALA A 17 -5.40 -0.59 13.72
CA ALA A 17 -6.71 0.05 13.80
C ALA A 17 -7.38 -0.29 15.14
N THR A 18 -7.93 0.72 15.82
CA THR A 18 -8.62 0.57 17.11
C THR A 18 -9.90 1.38 17.12
N LEU A 19 -10.89 0.92 17.87
CA LEU A 19 -12.17 1.61 18.00
C LEU A 19 -12.07 2.82 18.95
N ASP A 20 -12.48 4.00 18.49
CA ASP A 20 -12.90 5.09 19.36
C ASP A 20 -14.42 5.06 19.53
N ALA A 21 -14.88 4.44 20.61
CA ALA A 21 -16.30 4.34 20.93
C ALA A 21 -16.94 5.69 21.30
N SER A 22 -16.15 6.76 21.48
CA SER A 22 -16.64 8.09 21.84
C SER A 22 -17.01 8.97 20.64
N SER A 23 -16.72 8.51 19.41
CA SER A 23 -16.99 9.26 18.19
C SER A 23 -17.77 8.41 17.18
N ASP A 24 -18.76 9.01 16.52
CA ASP A 24 -19.47 8.35 15.41
C ASP A 24 -18.86 8.62 14.04
N ASP A 25 -18.11 9.72 13.87
CA ASP A 25 -17.47 10.04 12.59
C ASP A 25 -15.99 9.58 12.51
N ASN A 26 -15.26 9.62 13.62
CA ASN A 26 -13.82 9.31 13.71
C ASN A 26 -13.52 8.07 14.56
N TRP A 27 -14.38 7.05 14.49
CA TRP A 27 -14.23 5.82 15.29
C TRP A 27 -13.06 4.93 14.84
N PHE A 28 -12.63 5.02 13.58
CA PHE A 28 -11.49 4.25 13.06
C PHE A 28 -10.18 4.96 13.41
N LYS A 29 -9.67 4.76 14.64
CA LYS A 29 -8.33 5.24 15.01
C LYS A 29 -7.29 4.35 14.37
N THR A 30 -6.32 4.95 13.70
CA THR A 30 -5.25 4.27 12.97
C THR A 30 -4.03 5.19 12.88
N SER A 31 -2.96 4.77 12.23
CA SER A 31 -1.72 5.54 12.12
C SER A 31 -1.14 5.52 10.70
N ARG A 32 -0.12 6.35 10.51
CA ARG A 32 0.67 6.48 9.29
C ARG A 32 2.13 6.63 9.69
N VAL A 33 3.00 5.92 8.99
CA VAL A 33 4.45 6.04 9.15
C VAL A 33 5.04 6.42 7.80
N HIS A 34 5.97 7.36 7.80
CA HIS A 34 6.64 7.80 6.59
C HIS A 34 8.15 7.98 6.81
N SER A 35 8.93 7.89 5.73
CA SER A 35 10.36 8.11 5.78
C SER A 35 10.68 9.59 5.95
N LYS A 36 11.74 9.90 6.72
CA LYS A 36 12.30 11.26 6.77
C LYS A 36 13.07 11.62 5.49
N ALA A 37 13.74 10.63 4.91
CA ALA A 37 14.47 10.79 3.67
C ALA A 37 13.51 10.68 2.48
N ARG A 38 13.85 11.39 1.40
CA ARG A 38 13.16 11.30 0.12
C ARG A 38 14.01 10.55 -0.88
N ILE A 39 13.35 9.97 -1.88
CA ILE A 39 13.95 9.16 -2.93
C ILE A 39 13.48 9.63 -4.31
N SER A 40 14.30 9.39 -5.32
CA SER A 40 13.97 9.65 -6.73
C SER A 40 14.55 8.56 -7.61
N PHE A 41 14.01 8.41 -8.83
CA PHE A 41 14.56 7.53 -9.85
C PHE A 41 16.02 7.89 -10.19
N PRO A 42 16.82 6.94 -10.70
CA PRO A 42 16.55 5.50 -10.78
C PRO A 42 16.75 4.80 -9.43
N MET A 43 15.74 4.07 -8.97
CA MET A 43 15.77 3.40 -7.66
C MET A 43 14.85 2.18 -7.59
N TYR A 44 15.12 1.28 -6.65
CA TYR A 44 14.25 0.16 -6.31
C TYR A 44 13.92 0.18 -4.83
N THR A 45 12.66 -0.04 -4.46
CA THR A 45 12.28 -0.26 -3.07
C THR A 45 11.30 -1.40 -2.97
N GLU A 46 11.38 -2.15 -1.88
CA GLU A 46 10.40 -3.17 -1.54
C GLU A 46 10.24 -3.31 -0.04
N THR A 47 9.07 -3.80 0.35
CA THR A 47 8.71 -4.08 1.71
C THR A 47 8.13 -5.48 1.83
N ARG A 48 8.41 -6.15 2.95
CA ARG A 48 7.73 -7.38 3.34
C ARG A 48 6.71 -7.05 4.41
N LEU A 49 5.44 -7.26 4.11
CA LEU A 49 4.36 -6.97 5.04
C LEU A 49 3.27 -8.04 5.02
N LYS A 50 2.55 -8.12 6.13
CA LYS A 50 1.31 -8.86 6.31
C LYS A 50 0.21 -7.86 6.65
N VAL A 51 -0.87 -7.90 5.89
CA VAL A 51 -1.95 -6.90 5.99
C VAL A 51 -2.83 -7.15 7.23
N ALA A 52 -3.43 -6.08 7.74
CA ALA A 52 -4.62 -6.18 8.58
C ALA A 52 -5.76 -6.80 7.76
N HIS A 53 -6.55 -7.67 8.39
CA HIS A 53 -7.69 -8.35 7.78
C HIS A 53 -9.01 -7.66 8.15
N LEU A 54 -9.14 -6.42 7.68
CA LEU A 54 -10.29 -5.54 7.83
C LEU A 54 -10.70 -5.00 6.45
N PRO A 55 -11.96 -4.56 6.26
CA PRO A 55 -12.38 -3.71 5.14
C PRO A 55 -11.66 -2.34 5.11
N ALA A 56 -10.36 -2.37 4.83
CA ALA A 56 -9.47 -1.22 4.89
C ALA A 56 -8.30 -1.44 3.92
N TYR A 57 -7.83 -0.35 3.32
CA TYR A 57 -6.58 -0.35 2.58
C TYR A 57 -5.38 -0.38 3.52
N ASN A 58 -4.55 -1.38 3.29
CA ASN A 58 -3.19 -1.49 3.80
C ASN A 58 -2.28 -1.00 2.68
N THR A 59 -1.52 0.05 2.94
CA THR A 59 -0.80 0.77 1.87
C THR A 59 0.70 0.67 2.02
N PHE A 60 1.37 0.71 0.88
CA PHE A 60 2.77 1.11 0.76
C PHE A 60 2.88 1.94 -0.50
N TRP A 61 3.19 3.22 -0.34
CA TRP A 61 3.13 4.20 -1.40
C TRP A 61 4.23 5.25 -1.24
N LEU A 62 4.47 5.98 -2.31
CA LEU A 62 5.42 7.07 -2.38
C LEU A 62 4.64 8.34 -2.69
N ASN A 63 4.94 9.44 -2.01
CA ASN A 63 4.32 10.73 -2.34
C ASN A 63 5.20 11.92 -1.99
N ASN A 64 5.04 13.00 -2.76
CA ASN A 64 5.38 14.35 -2.36
C ASN A 64 4.38 15.33 -3.01
N GLY A 65 3.78 16.18 -2.20
CA GLY A 65 2.77 17.15 -2.62
C GLY A 65 1.41 16.91 -1.99
N ASP A 66 0.38 17.53 -2.57
CA ASP A 66 -0.99 17.53 -2.08
C ASP A 66 -2.05 17.21 -3.16
N SER A 67 -3.32 17.49 -2.88
CA SER A 67 -4.41 17.19 -3.81
C SER A 67 -4.34 17.98 -5.13
N ASN A 68 -3.66 19.12 -5.16
CA ASN A 68 -3.54 20.01 -6.32
C ASN A 68 -2.21 19.85 -7.05
N ASP A 69 -1.13 19.56 -6.34
CA ASP A 69 0.20 19.42 -6.92
C ASP A 69 0.97 18.29 -6.24
N ARG A 70 1.06 17.12 -6.89
CA ARG A 70 1.81 15.96 -6.38
C ARG A 70 2.33 15.02 -7.46
N ASP A 71 3.34 14.27 -7.06
CA ASP A 71 3.79 13.05 -7.70
C ASP A 71 3.65 11.91 -6.69
N GLU A 72 2.96 10.83 -7.09
CA GLU A 72 2.58 9.72 -6.22
C GLU A 72 2.70 8.38 -6.95
N ILE A 73 3.27 7.39 -6.27
CA ILE A 73 3.35 5.99 -6.74
C ILE A 73 2.79 5.08 -5.65
N ASP A 74 1.63 4.49 -5.91
CA ASP A 74 1.03 3.49 -5.03
C ASP A 74 1.54 2.11 -5.40
N ILE A 75 2.41 1.54 -4.56
CA ILE A 75 2.92 0.18 -4.76
C ILE A 75 1.82 -0.81 -4.38
N ILE A 76 1.13 -0.59 -3.25
CA ILE A 76 -0.08 -1.33 -2.89
C ILE A 76 -1.14 -0.43 -2.24
N GLU A 77 -2.39 -0.70 -2.57
CA GLU A 77 -3.60 -0.34 -1.81
C GLU A 77 -4.48 -1.59 -1.64
N ILE A 78 -4.17 -2.42 -0.64
CA ILE A 78 -4.76 -3.76 -0.53
C ILE A 78 -5.83 -3.82 0.56
N ASN A 79 -7.02 -4.28 0.20
CA ASN A 79 -8.05 -4.72 1.14
C ASN A 79 -8.23 -6.24 1.01
N SER A 80 -7.90 -6.99 2.06
CA SER A 80 -8.01 -8.46 2.08
C SER A 80 -9.38 -8.97 2.54
N LYS A 81 -10.22 -8.09 3.08
CA LYS A 81 -11.55 -8.39 3.60
C LYS A 81 -12.56 -7.37 3.09
N PRO A 82 -12.92 -7.38 1.79
CA PRO A 82 -13.93 -6.48 1.26
C PRO A 82 -15.26 -6.60 2.01
N ALA A 83 -15.91 -5.47 2.31
CA ALA A 83 -17.28 -5.43 2.83
C ALA A 83 -18.33 -5.23 1.72
N CYS A 84 -17.94 -4.80 0.53
CA CYS A 84 -18.87 -4.46 -0.55
C CYS A 84 -19.38 -5.63 -1.42
N GLY A 85 -19.22 -6.88 -0.99
CA GLY A 85 -19.69 -8.05 -1.75
C GLY A 85 -19.03 -8.20 -3.14
N GLU A 86 -19.55 -9.17 -3.92
CA GLU A 86 -19.28 -9.59 -5.32
C GLU A 86 -17.84 -9.67 -5.88
N ASN A 87 -16.90 -8.81 -5.50
CA ASN A 87 -15.53 -8.87 -5.98
C ASN A 87 -14.70 -9.86 -5.16
N THR A 88 -14.68 -11.10 -5.64
CA THR A 88 -13.89 -12.19 -5.06
C THR A 88 -12.39 -12.05 -5.31
N GLU A 89 -11.89 -11.07 -6.08
CA GLU A 89 -10.44 -10.96 -6.34
C GLU A 89 -9.67 -10.19 -5.25
N TYR A 90 -10.34 -9.36 -4.43
CA TYR A 90 -9.70 -8.52 -3.41
C TYR A 90 -8.68 -9.25 -2.51
N PRO A 91 -8.97 -10.47 -1.98
CA PRO A 91 -8.01 -11.21 -1.16
C PRO A 91 -6.69 -11.57 -1.87
N TRP A 92 -6.63 -11.47 -3.20
CA TRP A 92 -5.47 -11.83 -4.02
C TRP A 92 -5.01 -10.71 -4.97
N GLN A 93 -5.76 -9.62 -5.12
CA GLN A 93 -5.49 -8.54 -6.07
C GLN A 93 -4.56 -7.49 -5.47
N MET A 94 -3.48 -7.20 -6.19
CA MET A 94 -2.53 -6.14 -5.86
C MET A 94 -2.99 -4.90 -6.63
N ASN A 95 -3.42 -3.87 -5.90
CA ASN A 95 -3.80 -2.59 -6.49
C ASN A 95 -2.58 -1.67 -6.49
N SER A 96 -2.04 -1.41 -7.68
CA SER A 96 -0.90 -0.51 -7.86
C SER A 96 -1.25 0.52 -8.93
N GLN A 97 -0.79 1.75 -8.75
CA GLN A 97 -1.11 2.87 -9.64
C GLN A 97 -0.13 4.04 -9.43
N TYR A 98 -0.36 5.12 -10.15
CA TYR A 98 0.31 6.39 -9.89
C TYR A 98 -0.68 7.55 -10.05
N PHE A 99 -0.31 8.69 -9.46
CA PHE A 99 -0.91 9.98 -9.73
C PHE A 99 0.18 11.02 -10.01
N ILE A 100 -0.03 11.81 -11.05
CA ILE A 100 0.67 13.08 -11.26
C ILE A 100 -0.41 14.15 -11.34
N VAL A 101 -0.39 15.08 -10.40
CA VAL A 101 -1.32 16.20 -10.35
C VAL A 101 -0.54 17.48 -10.49
N LYS A 102 -0.96 18.34 -11.43
CA LYS A 102 -0.40 19.68 -11.67
C LYS A 102 -1.57 20.66 -11.75
N GLU A 103 -1.60 21.64 -10.86
CA GLU A 103 -2.68 22.65 -10.79
C GLU A 103 -4.09 22.01 -10.76
N GLY A 104 -4.24 20.91 -10.02
CA GLY A 104 -5.49 20.15 -9.90
C GLY A 104 -5.80 19.20 -11.07
N ASN A 105 -5.03 19.25 -12.17
CA ASN A 105 -5.22 18.34 -13.30
C ASN A 105 -4.55 17.00 -13.03
N THR A 106 -5.36 15.95 -12.90
CA THR A 106 -4.87 14.61 -12.54
C THR A 106 -4.60 13.76 -13.78
N GLU A 107 -3.38 13.25 -13.87
CA GLU A 107 -3.04 12.06 -14.65
C GLU A 107 -2.90 10.87 -13.72
N ARG A 108 -3.54 9.75 -14.08
CA ARG A 108 -3.42 8.48 -13.35
C ARG A 108 -3.53 7.30 -14.28
N ASN A 109 -2.88 6.19 -13.92
CA ASN A 109 -3.15 4.88 -14.52
C ASN A 109 -2.88 3.78 -13.50
N LYS A 110 -3.50 2.61 -13.71
CA LYS A 110 -3.39 1.44 -12.84
C LYS A 110 -2.54 0.35 -13.48
N GLY A 111 -1.79 -0.36 -12.65
CA GLY A 111 -1.05 -1.58 -13.01
C GLY A 111 -1.40 -2.73 -12.07
N PRO A 112 -2.66 -3.19 -11.99
CA PRO A 112 -3.06 -4.20 -11.02
C PRO A 112 -2.46 -5.57 -11.34
N TRP A 113 -2.23 -6.36 -10.30
CA TRP A 113 -1.74 -7.74 -10.43
C TRP A 113 -2.45 -8.67 -9.45
N SER A 114 -2.02 -9.94 -9.37
CA SER A 114 -2.60 -10.89 -8.42
C SER A 114 -1.62 -12.00 -8.05
N THR A 115 -1.69 -12.52 -6.81
CA THR A 115 -0.95 -13.74 -6.43
C THR A 115 -1.36 -14.95 -7.26
N LYS A 116 -2.58 -14.95 -7.83
CA LYS A 116 -3.05 -15.99 -8.75
C LYS A 116 -2.28 -16.02 -10.07
N LYS A 117 -1.56 -14.94 -10.41
CA LYS A 117 -0.74 -14.84 -11.63
C LYS A 117 0.73 -15.17 -11.41
N LEU A 118 1.16 -15.40 -10.16
CA LEU A 118 2.52 -15.82 -9.87
C LEU A 118 2.82 -17.18 -10.51
N SER A 119 4.10 -17.40 -10.82
CA SER A 119 4.60 -18.64 -11.38
C SER A 119 4.32 -19.85 -10.48
N LYS A 120 4.22 -21.04 -11.07
CA LYS A 120 3.94 -22.29 -10.33
C LYS A 120 4.98 -22.59 -9.23
N GLY A 121 6.22 -22.13 -9.39
CA GLY A 121 7.30 -22.33 -8.41
C GLY A 121 7.27 -21.34 -7.24
N ASN A 122 6.43 -20.31 -7.30
CA ASN A 122 6.35 -19.30 -6.26
C ASN A 122 5.55 -19.82 -5.07
N THR A 123 6.16 -19.86 -3.89
CA THR A 123 5.51 -20.33 -2.65
C THR A 123 4.43 -19.39 -2.12
N ARG A 124 4.21 -18.25 -2.78
CA ARG A 124 3.14 -17.29 -2.48
C ARG A 124 2.06 -17.24 -3.55
N LYS A 125 2.11 -18.12 -4.54
CA LYS A 125 1.03 -18.29 -5.52
C LYS A 125 -0.25 -18.72 -4.80
N ASP A 126 -1.37 -18.07 -5.14
CA ASP A 126 -2.71 -18.35 -4.60
C ASP A 126 -2.87 -18.15 -3.09
N VAL A 127 -1.87 -17.60 -2.40
CA VAL A 127 -1.95 -17.21 -0.98
C VAL A 127 -2.65 -15.86 -0.87
N ALA A 128 -3.66 -15.78 0.00
CA ALA A 128 -4.38 -14.54 0.23
C ALA A 128 -3.57 -13.59 1.14
N TRP A 129 -3.80 -12.29 1.01
CA TRP A 129 -2.96 -11.26 1.63
C TRP A 129 -2.82 -11.35 3.15
N ASN A 130 -3.87 -11.82 3.84
CA ASN A 130 -3.89 -11.94 5.30
C ASN A 130 -3.35 -13.27 5.82
N GLU A 131 -3.05 -14.24 4.95
CA GLU A 131 -2.63 -15.58 5.36
C GLU A 131 -1.13 -15.59 5.69
N ASP A 132 -0.31 -14.91 4.88
CA ASP A 132 1.14 -14.86 5.04
C ASP A 132 1.69 -13.45 4.73
N TYR A 133 2.97 -13.25 5.01
CA TYR A 133 3.71 -12.09 4.53
C TYR A 133 4.00 -12.23 3.04
N HIS A 134 3.86 -11.10 2.35
CA HIS A 134 4.22 -10.94 0.95
C HIS A 134 5.25 -9.82 0.79
N VAL A 135 6.02 -9.87 -0.29
CA VAL A 135 6.98 -8.84 -0.68
C VAL A 135 6.41 -8.03 -1.83
N PHE A 136 6.30 -6.72 -1.65
CA PHE A 136 5.82 -5.79 -2.65
C PHE A 136 6.91 -4.79 -2.96
N GLY A 137 7.20 -4.59 -4.25
CA GLY A 137 8.28 -3.71 -4.68
C GLY A 137 7.94 -2.87 -5.90
N ALA A 138 8.72 -1.82 -6.10
CA ALA A 138 8.67 -1.00 -7.29
C ALA A 138 10.07 -0.60 -7.72
N TRP A 139 10.37 -0.81 -9.00
CA TRP A 139 11.49 -0.19 -9.68
C TRP A 139 11.00 1.06 -10.37
N TRP A 140 11.29 2.20 -9.77
CA TRP A 140 11.10 3.51 -10.39
C TRP A 140 12.30 3.77 -11.30
N LYS A 141 12.13 3.46 -12.59
CA LYS A 141 13.23 3.34 -13.55
C LYS A 141 13.73 4.70 -14.00
N ASP A 142 12.80 5.58 -14.31
CA ASP A 142 13.04 6.88 -14.93
C ASP A 142 11.86 7.81 -14.62
N ALA A 143 11.88 9.00 -15.24
CA ALA A 143 10.84 10.02 -15.06
C ALA A 143 9.44 9.57 -15.49
N HIS A 144 9.27 8.43 -16.17
CA HIS A 144 7.97 7.98 -16.68
C HIS A 144 7.58 6.58 -16.25
N THR A 145 8.56 5.70 -16.00
CA THR A 145 8.34 4.26 -15.94
C THR A 145 8.49 3.70 -14.53
N VAL A 146 7.46 3.00 -14.07
CA VAL A 146 7.49 2.22 -12.82
C VAL A 146 7.11 0.78 -13.12
N GLN A 147 7.98 -0.17 -12.73
CA GLN A 147 7.69 -1.61 -12.76
C GLN A 147 7.43 -2.09 -11.34
N PHE A 148 6.24 -2.65 -11.08
CA PHE A 148 5.94 -3.26 -9.79
C PHE A 148 6.43 -4.71 -9.72
N TYR A 149 6.67 -5.20 -8.51
CA TYR A 149 7.10 -6.57 -8.23
C TYR A 149 6.27 -7.16 -7.09
N LEU A 150 5.95 -8.44 -7.21
CA LEU A 150 5.23 -9.21 -6.22
C LEU A 150 5.96 -10.52 -5.95
N ASN A 151 6.41 -10.73 -4.71
CA ASN A 151 7.11 -11.94 -4.28
C ASN A 151 8.27 -12.35 -5.20
N GLY A 152 9.08 -11.36 -5.59
CA GLY A 152 10.26 -11.54 -6.44
C GLY A 152 9.98 -11.63 -7.95
N GLU A 153 8.71 -11.62 -8.38
CA GLU A 153 8.33 -11.67 -9.80
C GLU A 153 7.84 -10.30 -10.31
N PRO A 154 8.08 -9.95 -11.58
CA PRO A 154 7.46 -8.77 -12.19
C PRO A 154 5.94 -8.85 -12.11
N ALA A 155 5.33 -7.79 -11.59
CA ALA A 155 3.89 -7.61 -11.51
C ALA A 155 3.43 -6.63 -12.62
N GLY A 156 2.37 -5.86 -12.37
CA GLY A 156 1.97 -4.78 -13.26
C GLY A 156 3.05 -3.69 -13.41
N SER A 157 2.84 -2.79 -14.36
CA SER A 157 3.70 -1.62 -14.58
C SER A 157 2.87 -0.45 -15.06
N VAL A 158 3.42 0.75 -14.94
CA VAL A 158 2.81 2.00 -15.40
C VAL A 158 3.84 2.85 -16.14
N VAL A 159 3.37 3.60 -17.14
CA VAL A 159 4.14 4.59 -17.88
C VAL A 159 3.33 5.87 -17.92
N SER A 160 3.86 6.94 -17.32
CA SER A 160 3.21 8.25 -17.32
C SER A 160 3.52 9.03 -18.60
N ARG A 161 2.58 9.90 -19.00
CA ARG A 161 2.77 10.87 -20.09
C ARG A 161 3.50 12.10 -19.56
N GLN A 162 3.10 12.60 -18.39
CA GLN A 162 3.84 13.63 -17.67
C GLN A 162 5.01 13.04 -16.89
N PRO A 163 6.16 13.73 -16.81
CA PRO A 163 7.28 13.23 -16.02
C PRO A 163 6.98 13.35 -14.53
N PHE A 164 7.38 12.34 -13.75
CA PHE A 164 7.65 12.53 -12.34
C PHE A 164 8.85 13.48 -12.18
N THR A 165 8.72 14.41 -11.26
CA THR A 165 9.62 15.56 -11.04
C THR A 165 10.05 15.72 -9.58
N LEU A 166 9.30 15.17 -8.64
CA LEU A 166 9.52 15.36 -7.20
C LEU A 166 10.21 14.14 -6.59
N GLU A 167 11.14 14.37 -5.66
CA GLU A 167 11.58 13.30 -4.75
C GLU A 167 10.44 12.96 -3.79
N GLN A 168 10.22 11.69 -3.48
CA GLN A 168 9.05 11.20 -2.73
C GLN A 168 9.46 10.52 -1.42
N GLU A 169 8.60 10.60 -0.40
CA GLU A 169 8.75 9.87 0.86
C GLU A 169 8.11 8.49 0.73
N LEU A 170 8.65 7.47 1.40
CA LEU A 170 7.99 6.19 1.57
C LEU A 170 6.91 6.33 2.64
N ILE A 171 5.72 5.79 2.42
CA ILE A 171 4.57 5.90 3.33
C ILE A 171 3.89 4.54 3.47
N TRP A 172 3.56 4.19 4.72
CA TRP A 172 2.65 3.11 5.06
C TRP A 172 1.53 3.67 5.92
N ASP A 173 0.30 3.31 5.61
CA ASP A 173 -0.84 3.56 6.47
C ASP A 173 -1.89 2.45 6.32
N LEU A 174 -2.84 2.50 7.25
CA LEU A 174 -4.02 1.65 7.27
C LEU A 174 -5.22 2.57 7.35
N TRP A 175 -6.07 2.60 6.32
CA TRP A 175 -7.24 3.48 6.29
C TRP A 175 -8.45 2.83 5.64
N THR A 176 -9.63 3.32 5.97
CA THR A 176 -10.90 2.88 5.37
C THR A 176 -11.74 4.10 5.02
N GLN A 177 -12.71 3.89 4.13
CA GLN A 177 -13.69 4.88 3.71
C GLN A 177 -14.92 4.14 3.17
N ASP A 178 -16.10 4.72 3.38
CA ASP A 178 -17.31 4.26 2.72
C ASP A 178 -17.27 4.62 1.23
N SER A 179 -16.63 3.76 0.45
CA SER A 179 -16.51 3.94 -0.99
C SER A 179 -16.50 2.60 -1.74
N PRO A 180 -16.93 2.60 -3.01
CA PRO A 180 -16.89 1.39 -3.85
C PRO A 180 -15.47 0.86 -4.10
N TRP A 181 -14.45 1.71 -4.04
CA TRP A 181 -13.06 1.31 -4.33
C TRP A 181 -12.33 0.76 -3.10
N VAL A 182 -12.55 1.31 -1.89
CA VAL A 182 -12.06 0.66 -0.66
C VAL A 182 -12.84 -0.62 -0.39
N CYS A 183 -14.07 -0.69 -0.92
CA CYS A 183 -15.02 -1.79 -0.77
C CYS A 183 -15.61 -1.85 0.64
N GLY A 184 -16.11 -0.71 1.11
CA GLY A 184 -16.91 -0.55 2.34
C GLY A 184 -16.09 -0.37 3.63
N LEU A 185 -16.82 -0.15 4.72
CA LEU A 185 -16.27 0.06 6.06
C LEU A 185 -16.22 -1.25 6.87
N PRO A 186 -15.29 -1.39 7.83
CA PRO A 186 -15.33 -2.47 8.82
C PRO A 186 -16.52 -2.32 9.75
N GLU A 187 -17.05 -3.43 10.25
CA GLU A 187 -17.91 -3.37 11.43
C GLU A 187 -17.08 -2.91 12.64
N LYS A 188 -17.63 -2.05 13.51
CA LYS A 188 -16.88 -1.43 14.62
C LYS A 188 -16.25 -2.49 15.54
N GLU A 189 -16.93 -3.60 15.75
CA GLU A 189 -16.50 -4.73 16.59
C GLU A 189 -15.26 -5.44 16.04
N GLU A 190 -15.01 -5.37 14.73
CA GLU A 190 -13.81 -5.99 14.14
C GLU A 190 -12.52 -5.33 14.59
N LEU A 191 -12.59 -4.06 15.02
CA LEU A 191 -11.46 -3.33 15.57
C LEU A 191 -11.07 -3.81 16.96
N LEU A 192 -11.92 -4.59 17.63
CA LEU A 192 -11.67 -5.18 18.95
C LEU A 192 -10.90 -6.52 18.85
N ASP A 193 -10.71 -7.06 17.64
CA ASP A 193 -9.99 -8.31 17.40
C ASP A 193 -8.52 -8.05 17.00
N ASP A 194 -7.64 -8.22 17.98
CA ASP A 194 -6.19 -8.06 17.84
C ASP A 194 -5.54 -9.07 16.89
N SER A 195 -6.22 -10.15 16.52
CA SER A 195 -5.69 -11.09 15.54
C SER A 195 -5.82 -10.59 14.10
N ARG A 196 -6.59 -9.53 13.83
CA ARG A 196 -6.85 -9.02 12.47
C ARG A 196 -6.60 -7.53 12.28
N ASN A 197 -6.67 -6.71 13.33
CA ASN A 197 -6.70 -5.25 13.22
C ASN A 197 -5.31 -4.59 13.01
N THR A 198 -4.26 -5.38 12.76
CA THR A 198 -2.88 -4.89 12.73
C THR A 198 -2.17 -5.24 11.43
N MET A 199 -1.74 -4.21 10.69
CA MET A 199 -0.77 -4.33 9.60
C MET A 199 0.62 -4.48 10.20
N LYS A 200 1.40 -5.43 9.69
CA LYS A 200 2.77 -5.72 10.17
C LYS A 200 3.77 -5.66 9.02
N VAL A 201 4.72 -4.74 9.12
CA VAL A 201 5.83 -4.57 8.18
C VAL A 201 7.09 -5.15 8.82
N ASP A 202 7.56 -6.27 8.26
CA ASP A 202 8.77 -6.96 8.72
C ASP A 202 10.02 -6.15 8.40
N TRP A 203 10.13 -5.69 7.15
CA TRP A 203 11.22 -4.80 6.73
C TRP A 203 10.85 -3.97 5.50
N VAL A 204 11.68 -2.96 5.27
CA VAL A 204 11.79 -2.22 4.02
C VAL A 204 13.25 -2.17 3.61
N ARG A 205 13.52 -2.28 2.32
CA ARG A 205 14.85 -2.13 1.74
C ARG A 205 14.76 -1.31 0.46
N THR A 206 15.71 -0.40 0.30
CA THR A 206 15.71 0.59 -0.77
C THR A 206 17.12 0.71 -1.33
N TRP A 207 17.24 0.71 -2.65
CA TRP A 207 18.49 0.83 -3.38
C TRP A 207 18.40 1.94 -4.41
N LYS A 208 19.53 2.62 -4.60
CA LYS A 208 19.73 3.55 -5.70
C LYS A 208 20.55 2.86 -6.79
N LEU A 209 20.15 3.03 -8.05
CA LEU A 209 20.97 2.56 -9.16
C LEU A 209 22.15 3.52 -9.36
N VAL A 210 23.36 2.96 -9.39
CA VAL A 210 24.62 3.69 -9.59
C VAL A 210 25.42 3.03 -10.71
N SER A 211 26.37 3.76 -11.30
CA SER A 211 27.38 3.13 -12.16
C SER A 211 28.24 2.17 -11.34
N GLU A 212 28.75 1.13 -12.00
CA GLU A 212 29.77 0.22 -11.44
C GLU A 212 31.09 0.95 -11.16
#